data_AF-A0A0L8JLK0-F1
#
_entry.id   AF-A0A0L8JLK0-F1
#
_cell.length_a   1.000
_cell.length_b   1.000
_cell.length_c   1.000
_cell.angle_alpha   90.00
_cell.angle_beta   90.00
_cell.angle_gamma   90.00
#
_symmetry.space_group_name_H-M   'P 1'
#
loop_
_entity.id
_entity.type
_entity.pdbx_description
1 polymer ?
#
loop_
_entity_poly.entity_id
_entity_poly.type
_entity_poly.pdbx_seq_one_letter_code
_entity_poly.pdbx_strand_id
1 'polypeptide(L)'
;MTTPPSAFPDVEKLVVDVLKADPALAGATIAVNAPAGFDGTQSAVLVNRRGGAWIGDQHVDMPLIEFEVYGPSKTAAHVLANGARRALLATIGKQLGANNVVHDVEEQDGPRWLPDYLYRGANRYLCVIRLSLTVF
;
A
#
# COMPACT_ATOMS: atom_id res chain seq x y z
N MET A 1 8.00 -9.50 -28.98
CA MET A 1 7.91 -8.13 -28.46
C MET A 1 6.56 -8.00 -27.79
N THR A 2 6.52 -7.70 -26.50
CA THR A 2 5.26 -7.40 -25.81
C THR A 2 4.81 -5.99 -26.19
N THR A 3 3.52 -5.86 -26.52
CA THR A 3 2.92 -4.56 -26.80
C THR A 3 2.77 -3.81 -25.48
N PRO A 4 3.27 -2.57 -25.35
CA PRO A 4 3.04 -1.76 -24.16
C PRO A 4 1.53 -1.61 -23.90
N PRO A 5 1.10 -1.59 -22.62
CA PRO A 5 -0.31 -1.41 -22.31
C PRO A 5 -0.79 -0.02 -22.77
N SER A 6 -2.06 0.08 -23.20
CA SER A 6 -2.65 1.37 -23.60
C SER A 6 -2.91 2.31 -22.41
N ALA A 7 -2.91 1.78 -21.18
CA ALA A 7 -2.95 2.52 -19.93
C ALA A 7 -2.34 1.68 -18.79
N PHE A 8 -1.73 2.34 -17.80
CA PHE A 8 -1.31 1.68 -16.56
C PHE A 8 -2.49 1.60 -15.58
N PRO A 9 -2.63 0.53 -14.80
CA PRO A 9 -3.68 0.41 -13.80
C PRO A 9 -3.46 1.38 -12.64
N ASP A 10 -4.56 1.77 -11.99
CA ASP A 10 -4.50 2.48 -10.70
C ASP A 10 -4.18 1.48 -9.58
N VAL A 11 -2.89 1.26 -9.36
CA VAL A 11 -2.38 0.32 -8.35
C VAL A 11 -2.66 0.82 -6.94
N GLU A 12 -2.66 2.14 -6.70
CA GLU A 12 -2.97 2.69 -5.37
C GLU A 12 -4.40 2.35 -4.98
N LYS A 13 -5.35 2.53 -5.91
CA LYS A 13 -6.74 2.11 -5.71
C LYS A 13 -6.85 0.61 -5.46
N LEU A 14 -6.18 -0.22 -6.25
CA LEU A 14 -6.19 -1.68 -6.07
C LEU A 14 -5.70 -2.07 -4.67
N VAL A 15 -4.61 -1.45 -4.19
CA VAL A 15 -4.07 -1.73 -2.86
C VAL A 15 -5.01 -1.22 -1.77
N VAL A 16 -5.60 -0.02 -1.93
CA VAL A 16 -6.63 0.48 -1.01
C VAL A 16 -7.80 -0.50 -0.91
N ASP A 17 -8.27 -1.05 -2.03
CA ASP A 17 -9.38 -2.01 -2.05
C ASP A 17 -9.00 -3.32 -1.34
N VAL A 18 -7.77 -3.82 -1.53
CA VAL A 18 -7.23 -4.98 -0.79
C VAL A 18 -7.22 -4.74 0.71
N LEU A 19 -6.68 -3.59 1.14
CA LEU A 19 -6.54 -3.27 2.55
C LEU A 19 -7.92 -3.05 3.22
N LYS A 20 -8.87 -2.42 2.53
CA LYS A 20 -10.24 -2.25 3.01
C LYS A 20 -11.00 -3.57 3.16
N ALA A 21 -10.65 -4.58 2.36
CA ALA A 21 -11.26 -5.90 2.43
C ALA A 21 -10.75 -6.74 3.61
N ASP A 22 -9.63 -6.36 4.24
CA ASP A 22 -9.05 -7.12 5.35
C ASP A 22 -9.75 -6.77 6.69
N PRO A 23 -10.43 -7.72 7.36
CA PRO A 23 -11.14 -7.45 8.61
C PRO A 23 -10.23 -6.98 9.76
N ALA A 24 -8.94 -7.31 9.73
CA ALA A 24 -8.00 -6.89 10.77
C ALA A 24 -7.67 -5.38 10.69
N LEU A 25 -8.01 -4.73 9.57
CA LEU A 25 -7.82 -3.29 9.34
C LEU A 25 -9.11 -2.49 9.52
N ALA A 26 -10.20 -3.15 9.95
CA ALA A 26 -11.46 -2.50 10.22
C ALA A 26 -11.30 -1.36 11.23
N GLY A 27 -11.92 -0.21 10.93
CA GLY A 27 -11.86 0.99 11.77
C GLY A 27 -10.66 1.91 11.52
N ALA A 28 -9.66 1.50 10.74
CA ALA A 28 -8.64 2.42 10.23
C ALA A 28 -9.13 3.16 8.98
N THR A 29 -8.71 4.41 8.81
CA THR A 29 -8.90 5.11 7.53
C THR A 29 -7.91 4.58 6.52
N ILE A 30 -8.37 4.10 5.37
CA ILE A 30 -7.51 3.58 4.30
C ILE A 30 -7.81 4.37 3.02
N ALA A 31 -6.82 5.13 2.57
CA ALA A 31 -6.99 6.06 1.46
C ALA A 31 -5.65 6.42 0.80
N VAL A 32 -5.69 7.07 -0.36
CA VAL A 32 -4.49 7.69 -0.96
C VAL A 32 -4.23 9.06 -0.32
N ASN A 33 -5.29 9.84 -0.10
CA ASN A 33 -5.21 11.15 0.52
C ASN A 33 -5.62 11.10 1.99
N ALA A 34 -4.94 11.89 2.83
CA ALA A 34 -5.39 12.14 4.20
C ALA A 34 -6.81 12.76 4.18
N PRO A 35 -7.73 12.30 5.05
CA PRO A 35 -9.06 12.88 5.12
C PRO A 35 -9.01 14.32 5.68
N ALA A 36 -10.07 15.09 5.46
CA ALA A 36 -10.19 16.42 6.03
C ALA A 36 -10.12 16.37 7.58
N GLY A 37 -9.33 17.26 8.17
CA GLY A 37 -9.13 17.32 9.62
C GLY A 37 -8.19 16.26 10.20
N PHE A 38 -7.50 15.49 9.36
CA PHE A 38 -6.48 14.54 9.81
C PHE A 38 -5.30 15.27 10.47
N ASP A 39 -4.91 14.82 11.66
CA ASP A 39 -3.82 15.40 12.46
C ASP A 39 -2.72 14.37 12.80
N GLY A 40 -2.80 13.16 12.23
CA GLY A 40 -1.83 12.09 12.42
C GLY A 40 -2.02 11.28 13.71
N THR A 41 -3.04 11.58 14.51
CA THR A 41 -3.36 10.83 15.74
C THR A 41 -4.36 9.70 15.51
N GLN A 42 -5.11 9.75 14.41
CA GLN A 42 -6.09 8.74 14.03
C GLN A 42 -5.41 7.50 13.43
N SER A 43 -6.03 6.33 13.59
CA SER A 43 -5.60 5.11 12.90
C SER A 43 -5.84 5.26 11.39
N ALA A 44 -4.77 5.31 10.62
CA ALA A 44 -4.85 5.46 9.18
C ALA A 44 -3.71 4.73 8.45
N VAL A 45 -3.99 4.27 7.24
CA VAL A 45 -3.03 3.79 6.26
C VAL A 45 -3.21 4.62 5.00
N LEU A 46 -2.25 5.51 4.73
CA LEU A 46 -2.18 6.24 3.49
C LEU A 46 -1.31 5.46 2.50
N VAL A 47 -1.87 5.19 1.32
CA VAL A 47 -1.22 4.38 0.28
C VAL A 47 -0.68 5.34 -0.78
N ASN A 48 0.64 5.34 -0.93
CA ASN A 48 1.34 6.20 -1.89
C ASN A 48 2.15 5.36 -2.88
N ARG A 49 2.14 5.75 -4.14
CA ARG A 49 3.07 5.22 -5.15
C ARG A 49 4.37 6.00 -5.12
N ARG A 50 5.48 5.32 -4.82
CA ARG A 50 6.84 5.90 -4.80
C ARG A 50 7.63 5.70 -6.09
N GLY A 51 7.17 4.81 -6.95
CA GLY A 51 7.83 4.57 -8.23
C GLY A 51 7.41 3.25 -8.86
N GLY A 52 8.27 2.77 -9.76
CA GLY A 52 8.09 1.58 -10.57
C GLY A 52 9.08 1.58 -11.74
N ALA A 53 9.39 0.41 -12.28
CA ALA A 53 10.16 0.24 -13.49
C ALA A 53 9.43 -0.71 -14.44
N TRP A 54 9.16 -0.24 -15.67
CA TRP A 54 8.45 -1.03 -16.68
C TRP A 54 9.22 -2.31 -17.03
N ILE A 55 8.54 -3.46 -16.95
CA ILE A 55 9.04 -4.74 -17.44
C ILE A 55 8.04 -5.28 -18.46
N GLY A 56 8.52 -5.52 -19.69
CA GLY A 56 7.68 -5.89 -20.82
C GLY A 56 6.82 -7.13 -20.60
N ASP A 57 7.27 -8.12 -19.83
CA ASP A 57 6.56 -9.39 -19.64
C ASP A 57 5.45 -9.34 -18.58
N GLN A 58 5.48 -8.33 -17.70
CA GLN A 58 4.50 -8.19 -16.61
C GLN A 58 3.37 -7.22 -16.97
N HIS A 59 3.40 -6.55 -18.14
CA HIS A 59 2.39 -5.57 -18.58
C HIS A 59 2.14 -4.40 -17.58
N VAL A 60 3.05 -4.22 -16.62
CA VAL A 60 3.10 -3.15 -15.62
C VAL A 60 4.54 -2.94 -15.17
N ASP A 61 4.75 -1.87 -14.41
CA ASP A 61 6.03 -1.32 -14.01
C ASP A 61 6.47 -1.66 -12.59
N MET A 62 6.29 -2.90 -12.14
CA MET A 62 6.74 -3.34 -10.80
C MET A 62 6.55 -2.27 -9.70
N PRO A 63 5.31 -1.79 -9.46
CA PRO A 63 5.07 -0.60 -8.68
C PRO A 63 5.64 -0.72 -7.26
N LEU A 64 6.28 0.37 -6.81
CA LEU A 64 6.73 0.55 -5.44
C LEU A 64 5.65 1.33 -4.68
N ILE A 65 5.00 0.64 -3.75
CA ILE A 65 3.96 1.18 -2.88
C ILE A 65 4.55 1.43 -1.50
N GLU A 66 4.33 2.64 -0.99
CA GLU A 66 4.64 3.01 0.38
C GLU A 66 3.36 3.12 1.18
N PHE A 67 3.38 2.51 2.37
CA PHE A 67 2.36 2.73 3.37
C PHE A 67 2.87 3.77 4.36
N GLU A 68 2.14 4.88 4.46
CA GLU A 68 2.26 5.77 5.61
C GLU A 68 1.19 5.41 6.64
N VAL A 69 1.62 4.84 7.75
CA VAL A 69 0.73 4.26 8.74
C VAL A 69 0.76 5.06 10.02
N TYR A 70 -0.40 5.50 10.48
CA TYR A 70 -0.59 6.36 11.63
C TYR A 70 -1.43 5.65 12.70
N GLY A 71 -1.30 6.09 13.94
CA GLY A 71 -2.13 5.61 15.03
C GLY A 71 -2.01 6.44 16.31
N PRO A 72 -2.94 6.22 17.26
CA PRO A 72 -3.01 7.00 18.50
C PRO A 72 -1.84 6.76 19.45
N SER A 73 -1.08 5.68 19.24
CA SER A 73 0.16 5.39 19.95
C SER A 73 1.14 4.70 19.00
N LYS A 74 2.44 4.71 19.35
CA LYS A 74 3.49 4.01 18.60
C LYS A 74 3.18 2.53 18.42
N THR A 75 2.68 1.87 19.47
CA THR A 75 2.28 0.47 19.42
C THR A 75 1.09 0.25 18.48
N ALA A 76 0.05 1.09 18.56
CA ALA A 76 -1.11 0.97 17.69
C ALA A 76 -0.74 1.16 16.21
N ALA A 77 0.09 2.16 15.90
CA ALA A 77 0.58 2.39 14.54
C ALA A 77 1.43 1.22 14.03
N HIS A 78 2.30 0.65 14.88
CA HIS A 78 3.10 -0.52 14.52
C HIS A 78 2.24 -1.76 14.24
N VAL A 79 1.23 -2.03 15.07
CA VAL A 79 0.29 -3.14 14.85
C VAL A 79 -0.47 -2.96 13.55
N LEU A 80 -0.97 -1.75 13.28
CA LEU A 80 -1.67 -1.43 12.04
C LEU A 80 -0.75 -1.59 10.82
N ALA A 81 0.52 -1.16 10.92
CA ALA A 81 1.49 -1.31 9.84
C ALA A 81 1.76 -2.78 9.52
N ASN A 82 1.89 -3.61 10.55
CA ASN A 82 2.04 -5.06 10.40
C ASN A 82 0.79 -5.72 9.79
N GLY A 83 -0.41 -5.23 10.14
CA GLY A 83 -1.66 -5.65 9.52
C GLY A 83 -1.69 -5.31 8.02
N ALA A 84 -1.32 -4.09 7.66
CA ALA A 84 -1.32 -3.63 6.27
C ALA A 84 -0.34 -4.42 5.39
N ARG A 85 0.91 -4.62 5.84
CA ARG A 85 1.86 -5.48 5.10
C ARG A 85 1.34 -6.91 4.95
N ARG A 86 0.74 -7.49 5.99
CA ARG A 86 0.21 -8.87 5.94
C ARG A 86 -0.91 -8.96 4.91
N ALA A 87 -1.83 -7.99 4.92
CA ALA A 87 -2.95 -7.96 3.99
C ALA A 87 -2.47 -7.95 2.53
N LEU A 88 -1.47 -7.12 2.22
CA LEU A 88 -0.91 -7.07 0.87
C LEU A 88 -0.11 -8.32 0.51
N LEU A 89 0.76 -8.82 1.40
CA LEU A 89 1.50 -10.08 1.20
C LEU A 89 0.58 -11.28 0.98
N ALA A 90 -0.61 -11.29 1.60
CA ALA A 90 -1.59 -12.34 1.41
C ALA A 90 -2.25 -12.34 0.01
N THR A 91 -1.91 -11.40 -0.87
CA THR A 91 -2.39 -11.34 -2.26
C THR A 91 -1.50 -12.08 -3.26
N ILE A 92 -0.32 -12.57 -2.85
CA ILE A 92 0.56 -13.34 -3.73
C ILE A 92 -0.19 -14.50 -4.38
N GLY A 93 -0.09 -14.60 -5.70
CA GLY A 93 -0.76 -15.61 -6.52
C GLY A 93 -2.27 -15.41 -6.69
N LYS A 94 -2.86 -14.31 -6.20
CA LYS A 94 -4.30 -14.06 -6.29
C LYS A 94 -4.65 -13.13 -7.44
N GLN A 95 -5.84 -13.34 -7.97
CA GLN A 95 -6.50 -12.39 -8.86
C GLN A 95 -7.24 -11.34 -8.04
N LEU A 96 -7.00 -10.06 -8.35
CA LEU A 96 -7.63 -8.89 -7.74
C LEU A 96 -8.54 -8.21 -8.77
N GLY A 97 -9.85 -8.25 -8.50
CA GLY A 97 -10.85 -7.83 -9.47
C GLY A 97 -10.89 -8.76 -10.69
N ALA A 98 -11.37 -8.26 -11.83
CA ALA A 98 -11.52 -9.08 -13.03
C ALA A 98 -10.19 -9.29 -13.80
N ASN A 99 -9.28 -8.33 -13.75
CA ASN A 99 -8.19 -8.24 -14.75
C ASN A 99 -6.77 -8.18 -14.17
N ASN A 100 -6.59 -8.19 -12.85
CA ASN A 100 -5.26 -8.05 -12.25
C ASN A 100 -4.86 -9.35 -11.55
N VAL A 101 -3.71 -9.91 -11.89
CA VAL A 101 -3.12 -11.05 -11.16
C VAL A 101 -1.87 -10.58 -10.47
N VAL A 102 -1.77 -10.79 -9.16
CA VAL A 102 -0.57 -10.51 -8.37
C VAL A 102 0.31 -11.75 -8.40
N HIS A 103 1.47 -11.64 -9.02
CA HIS A 103 2.46 -12.72 -9.07
C HIS A 103 3.32 -12.75 -7.83
N ASP A 104 3.73 -11.57 -7.35
CA ASP A 104 4.63 -11.46 -6.21
C ASP A 104 4.43 -10.14 -5.46
N VAL A 105 4.81 -10.14 -4.19
CA VAL A 105 4.76 -9.00 -3.27
C VAL A 105 6.03 -9.05 -2.43
N GLU A 106 6.95 -8.13 -2.68
CA GLU A 106 8.26 -8.11 -2.03
C GLU A 106 8.43 -6.87 -1.16
N GLU A 107 8.71 -7.08 0.12
CA GLU A 107 9.04 -5.99 1.03
C GLU A 107 10.46 -5.46 0.71
N GLN A 108 10.54 -4.21 0.25
CA GLN A 108 11.80 -3.53 -0.03
C GLN A 108 12.35 -2.82 1.21
N ASP A 109 11.44 -2.36 2.08
CA ASP A 109 11.76 -1.73 3.37
C ASP A 109 10.63 -2.05 4.36
N GLY A 110 10.99 -2.64 5.49
CA GLY A 110 10.03 -3.04 6.51
C GLY A 110 9.46 -1.85 7.29
N PRO A 111 8.42 -2.07 8.13
CA PRO A 111 7.84 -1.00 8.95
C PRO A 111 8.88 -0.33 9.85
N ARG A 112 9.23 0.91 9.53
CA ARG A 112 10.12 1.75 10.32
C ARG A 112 9.39 2.97 10.85
N TRP A 113 9.56 3.24 12.14
CA TRP A 113 9.02 4.44 12.75
C TRP A 113 9.84 5.65 12.27
N LEU A 114 9.16 6.69 11.81
CA LEU A 114 9.80 7.95 11.41
C LEU A 114 9.00 9.14 11.89
N PRO A 115 9.66 10.22 12.34
CA PRO A 115 8.96 11.44 12.68
C PRO A 115 8.23 12.00 11.46
N ASP A 116 7.09 12.64 11.71
CA ASP A 116 6.35 13.40 10.72
C ASP A 116 6.48 14.89 11.01
N TYR A 117 6.90 15.65 10.00
CA TYR A 117 7.10 17.10 10.11
C TYR A 117 5.83 17.90 9.82
N LEU A 118 4.88 17.32 9.09
CA LEU A 118 3.55 17.87 8.81
C LEU A 118 2.63 17.65 10.01
N TYR A 119 2.56 16.40 10.50
CA TYR A 119 1.73 16.00 11.64
C TYR A 119 2.58 15.85 12.90
N ARG A 120 2.93 16.99 13.51
CA ARG A 120 3.82 17.02 14.68
C ARG A 120 3.21 16.26 15.85
N GLY A 121 3.84 15.16 16.25
CA GLY A 121 3.37 14.27 17.33
C GLY A 121 2.73 12.98 16.84
N ALA A 122 2.58 12.80 15.52
CA ALA A 122 2.08 11.57 14.94
C ALA A 122 3.00 10.38 15.19
N ASN A 123 2.40 9.22 15.42
CA ASN A 123 3.12 7.95 15.44
C ASN A 123 3.10 7.34 14.05
N ARG A 124 4.06 7.72 13.20
CA ARG A 124 4.10 7.27 11.81
C ARG A 124 5.08 6.13 11.60
N TYR A 125 4.61 5.07 10.95
CA TYR A 125 5.43 4.00 10.38
C TYR A 125 5.39 4.06 8.85
N LEU A 126 6.55 3.90 8.22
CA LEU A 126 6.68 3.76 6.77
C LEU A 126 7.12 2.33 6.44
N CYS A 127 6.58 1.75 5.38
CA CYS A 127 7.16 0.57 4.73
C CYS A 127 6.99 0.67 3.21
N VAL A 128 7.91 0.07 2.46
CA VAL A 128 7.90 0.06 1.00
C VAL A 128 7.79 -1.37 0.49
N ILE A 129 6.82 -1.61 -0.39
CA ILE A 129 6.49 -2.92 -0.92
C ILE A 129 6.43 -2.82 -2.44
N ARG A 130 7.16 -3.70 -3.13
CA ARG A 130 7.13 -3.85 -4.58
C ARG A 130 6.10 -4.90 -4.96
N LEU A 131 5.25 -4.61 -5.94
CA LEU A 131 4.33 -5.60 -6.50
C LEU A 131 4.80 -6.04 -7.87
N SER A 132 4.68 -7.33 -8.15
CA SER A 132 4.70 -7.88 -9.50
C SER A 132 3.28 -8.26 -9.85
N LEU A 133 2.66 -7.60 -10.82
CA LEU A 133 1.31 -7.93 -11.28
C LEU A 133 1.26 -8.07 -12.79
N THR A 134 0.16 -8.59 -13.32
CA THR A 134 -0.20 -8.52 -14.73
C THR A 134 -1.60 -7.99 -14.86
N VAL A 135 -1.81 -7.16 -15.88
CA VAL A 135 -3.10 -6.56 -16.22
C VAL A 135 -3.51 -7.06 -17.60
N PHE A 136 -4.77 -7.48 -17.71
CA PHE A 136 -5.38 -7.95 -18.96
C PHE A 136 -6.39 -6.95 -19.51
#